data_AF-A0A183LZG5-F1
#
_entry.id   AF-A0A183LZG5-F1
#
_cell.length_a   1.000
_cell.length_b   1.000
_cell.length_c   1.000
_cell.angle_alpha   90.00
_cell.angle_beta   90.00
_cell.angle_gamma   90.00
#
_symmetry.space_group_name_H-M   'P 1'
#
loop_
_entity.id
_entity.type
_entity.pdbx_description
1 polymer ?
#
loop_
_entity_poly.entity_id
_entity_poly.type
_entity_poly.pdbx_seq_one_letter_code
_entity_poly.pdbx_strand_id
1 'polypeptide(L)'
;MERHGLGERNENGKRFSNLCAFNKLVIGGTIFPHKRIHKATWISPDHTTENQIDHICINQKFRRTMEDVRTRKGADTASGHHLVVANLELKLKKNWTSGQTALQRFNTAFLQDTDKLNEFKIALNDSFQALQDLLKEEETTMEDNWKNIKEALTSTCQEVLGLKKHHHKE
;
A
#
# COMPACT_ATOMS: atom_id res chain seq x y z
N MET A 1 7.57 3.87 33.09
CA MET A 1 7.34 3.31 31.73
C MET A 1 6.43 2.09 31.88
N GLU A 2 5.92 1.49 30.81
CA GLU A 2 5.24 0.19 30.97
C GLU A 2 6.27 -0.91 31.30
N ARG A 3 5.81 -2.15 31.46
CA ARG A 3 6.55 -3.29 32.02
C ARG A 3 7.94 -3.51 31.42
N HIS A 4 8.13 -3.22 30.13
CA HIS A 4 9.39 -3.50 29.43
C HIS A 4 10.09 -2.26 28.86
N GLY A 5 9.67 -1.04 29.19
CA GLY A 5 10.38 0.18 28.74
C GLY A 5 11.79 0.34 29.30
N LEU A 6 12.60 1.22 28.70
CA LEU A 6 13.98 1.49 29.10
C LEU A 6 14.11 2.82 29.86
N GLY A 7 14.62 2.78 31.09
CA GLY A 7 14.89 3.97 31.89
C GLY A 7 13.67 4.48 32.66
N GLU A 8 13.84 5.63 33.31
CA GLU A 8 12.78 6.26 34.09
C GLU A 8 11.87 7.13 33.22
N ARG A 9 10.56 7.08 33.49
CA ARG A 9 9.58 7.89 32.74
C ARG A 9 9.58 9.31 33.30
N ASN A 10 10.07 10.26 32.52
CA ASN A 10 9.97 11.68 32.82
C ASN A 10 8.54 12.23 32.60
N GLU A 11 8.34 13.52 32.90
CA GLU A 11 7.04 14.20 32.74
C GLU A 11 6.49 14.14 31.30
N ASN A 12 7.35 14.27 30.28
CA ASN A 12 6.93 14.13 28.88
C ASN A 12 6.46 12.70 28.59
N GLY A 13 7.18 11.69 29.09
CA GLY A 13 6.77 10.30 28.99
C GLY A 13 5.46 10.01 29.74
N LYS A 14 5.15 10.75 30.82
CA LYS A 14 3.86 10.67 31.53
C LYS A 14 2.74 11.28 30.69
N ARG A 15 2.95 12.46 30.10
CA ARG A 15 2.00 13.09 29.17
C ARG A 15 1.71 12.18 27.97
N PHE A 16 2.75 11.60 27.38
CA PHE A 16 2.62 10.65 26.27
C PHE A 16 1.84 9.39 26.69
N SER A 17 2.16 8.79 27.84
CA SER A 17 1.42 7.65 28.37
C SER A 17 -0.06 7.96 28.60
N ASN A 18 -0.38 9.17 29.09
CA ASN A 18 -1.75 9.60 29.30
C ASN A 18 -2.49 9.79 27.97
N LEU A 19 -1.84 10.38 26.96
CA LEU A 19 -2.38 10.50 25.60
C LEU A 19 -2.72 9.11 25.02
N CYS A 20 -1.80 8.15 25.13
CA CYS A 20 -2.03 6.79 24.67
C CYS A 20 -3.19 6.11 25.42
N ALA A 21 -3.23 6.23 26.76
CA ALA A 21 -4.30 5.68 27.56
C ALA A 21 -5.68 6.27 27.19
N PHE A 22 -5.76 7.59 27.03
CA PHE A 22 -7.00 8.28 26.65
C PHE A 22 -7.52 7.82 25.27
N ASN A 23 -6.62 7.66 24.31
CA ASN A 23 -6.96 7.27 22.94
C ASN A 23 -7.02 5.75 22.72
N LYS A 24 -6.94 4.95 23.78
CA LYS A 24 -6.91 3.47 23.71
C LYS A 24 -5.80 2.98 22.76
N LEU A 25 -4.58 3.50 22.93
CA LEU A 25 -3.39 3.07 22.20
C LEU A 25 -2.50 2.22 23.10
N VAL A 26 -1.82 1.26 22.50
CA VAL A 26 -0.78 0.43 23.11
C VAL A 26 0.58 0.87 22.59
N ILE A 27 1.54 1.06 23.50
CA ILE A 27 2.89 1.49 23.16
C ILE A 27 3.73 0.24 22.89
N GLY A 28 4.00 -0.04 21.61
CA GLY A 28 4.64 -1.29 21.19
C GLY A 28 6.03 -1.51 21.80
N GLY A 29 6.84 -0.45 21.88
CA GLY A 29 8.19 -0.53 22.42
C GLY A 29 8.28 -0.86 23.92
N THR A 30 7.16 -0.91 24.64
CA THR A 30 7.14 -1.15 26.09
C THR A 30 6.38 -2.40 26.53
N ILE A 31 5.77 -3.14 25.58
CA ILE A 31 5.03 -4.38 25.85
C ILE A 31 5.81 -5.67 25.58
N PHE A 32 6.87 -5.62 24.76
CA PHE A 32 7.65 -6.82 24.42
C PHE A 32 8.92 -6.96 25.28
N PRO A 33 9.23 -8.16 25.78
CA PRO A 33 10.44 -8.40 26.55
C PRO A 33 11.66 -8.49 25.63
N HIS A 34 12.46 -7.43 25.58
CA HIS A 34 13.73 -7.41 24.83
C HIS A 34 14.94 -7.08 25.68
N LYS A 35 16.13 -7.39 25.15
CA LYS A 35 17.42 -6.88 25.65
C LYS A 35 17.50 -5.37 25.44
N ARG A 36 18.28 -4.67 26.27
CA ARG A 36 18.49 -3.21 26.21
C ARG A 36 18.89 -2.71 24.81
N ILE A 37 19.74 -3.45 24.12
CA ILE A 37 20.20 -3.17 22.74
C ILE A 37 19.08 -3.07 21.69
N HIS A 38 17.88 -3.59 22.00
CA HIS A 38 16.70 -3.57 21.13
C HIS A 38 15.63 -2.58 21.63
N LYS A 39 15.91 -1.78 22.66
CA LYS A 39 14.97 -0.83 23.28
C LYS A 39 15.41 0.62 23.17
N ALA A 40 16.72 0.88 23.24
CA ALA A 40 17.26 2.23 23.09
C ALA A 40 17.00 2.73 21.67
N THR A 41 16.31 3.85 21.52
CA THR A 41 16.01 4.46 20.21
C THR A 41 16.88 5.67 19.93
N TRP A 42 17.59 6.15 20.93
CA TRP A 42 18.51 7.27 20.81
C TRP A 42 19.74 7.05 21.69
N ILE A 43 20.92 7.44 21.18
CA ILE A 43 22.19 7.50 21.90
C ILE A 43 22.73 8.92 21.83
N SER A 44 23.25 9.42 22.94
CA SER A 44 23.94 10.71 22.99
C SER A 44 25.21 10.72 22.14
N PRO A 45 25.67 11.91 21.68
CA PRO A 45 26.90 12.02 20.88
C PRO A 45 28.16 11.49 21.57
N ASP A 46 28.19 11.51 22.91
CA ASP A 46 29.28 10.96 23.73
C ASP A 46 29.15 9.45 24.00
N HIS A 47 28.13 8.80 23.43
CA HIS A 47 27.81 7.38 23.58
C HIS A 47 27.57 6.89 25.02
N THR A 48 27.35 7.80 25.98
CA THR A 48 27.15 7.43 27.39
C THR A 48 25.69 7.19 27.75
N THR A 49 24.78 7.91 27.10
CA THR A 49 23.37 7.96 27.45
C THR A 49 22.54 7.29 26.35
N GLU A 50 21.65 6.40 26.77
CA GLU A 50 20.70 5.73 25.87
C GLU A 50 19.28 6.01 26.35
N ASN A 51 18.41 6.47 25.45
CA ASN A 51 17.02 6.78 25.77
C ASN A 51 16.07 6.03 24.84
N GLN A 52 14.84 5.79 25.32
CA GLN A 52 13.72 5.32 24.51
C GLN A 52 12.75 6.49 24.34
N ILE A 53 12.83 7.17 23.19
CA ILE A 53 12.02 8.36 22.89
C ILE A 53 11.19 8.21 21.62
N ASP A 54 11.49 7.21 20.79
CA ASP A 54 10.76 6.91 19.57
C ASP A 54 9.84 5.71 19.82
N HIS A 55 8.57 5.84 19.47
CA HIS A 55 7.56 4.84 19.80
C HIS A 55 6.63 4.57 18.62
N ILE A 56 6.37 3.29 18.36
CA ILE A 56 5.28 2.86 17.49
C ILE A 56 4.09 2.50 18.39
N CYS A 57 2.95 3.13 18.13
CA CYS A 57 1.72 2.89 18.86
C CYS A 57 0.65 2.30 17.93
N ILE A 58 -0.20 1.43 18.48
CA ILE A 58 -1.33 0.87 17.75
C ILE A 58 -2.60 0.96 18.60
N ASN A 59 -3.75 1.13 17.95
CA ASN A 59 -5.02 1.06 18.67
C ASN A 59 -5.16 -0.29 19.39
N GLN A 60 -5.64 -0.24 20.63
CA GLN A 60 -5.80 -1.40 21.51
C GLN A 60 -6.67 -2.49 20.88
N LYS A 61 -7.65 -2.13 20.04
CA LYS A 61 -8.45 -3.10 19.25
C LYS A 61 -7.57 -4.02 18.39
N PHE A 62 -6.48 -3.47 17.85
CA PHE A 62 -5.55 -4.18 16.97
C PHE A 62 -4.29 -4.64 17.69
N ARG A 63 -4.20 -4.56 19.04
CA ARG A 63 -2.98 -4.95 19.78
C ARG A 63 -2.45 -6.34 19.42
N ARG A 64 -3.33 -7.27 19.04
CA ARG A 64 -2.97 -8.66 18.70
C ARG A 64 -2.33 -8.80 17.32
N THR A 65 -2.45 -7.78 16.47
CA THR A 65 -1.78 -7.76 15.16
C THR A 65 -0.32 -7.36 15.30
N MET A 66 0.08 -6.71 16.39
CA MET A 66 1.46 -6.32 16.63
C MET A 66 2.19 -7.52 17.25
N GLU A 67 3.13 -8.10 16.50
CA GLU A 67 3.89 -9.29 16.92
C GLU A 67 5.19 -8.92 17.63
N ASP A 68 5.82 -7.82 17.19
CA ASP A 68 7.12 -7.37 17.71
C ASP A 68 7.28 -5.87 17.48
N VAL A 69 7.99 -5.17 18.38
CA VAL A 69 8.48 -3.80 18.18
C VAL A 69 9.86 -3.68 18.80
N ARG A 70 10.86 -3.43 17.95
CA ARG A 70 12.26 -3.40 18.38
C ARG A 70 13.10 -2.40 17.61
N THR A 71 14.18 -1.96 18.24
CA THR A 71 15.23 -1.19 17.60
C THR A 71 16.16 -2.07 16.75
N ARG A 72 16.55 -1.57 15.57
CA ARG A 72 17.58 -2.13 14.70
C ARG A 72 18.88 -1.34 14.81
N LYS A 73 19.72 -1.68 15.80
CA LYS A 73 21.01 -1.01 16.06
C LYS A 73 22.04 -1.11 14.91
N GLY A 74 21.90 -2.11 14.03
CA GLY A 74 22.80 -2.28 12.87
C GLY A 74 22.39 -1.49 11.63
N ALA A 75 21.26 -0.75 11.67
CA ALA A 75 20.87 0.13 10.58
C ALA A 75 21.48 1.51 10.83
N ASP A 76 22.35 1.97 9.93
CA ASP A 76 22.92 3.30 10.00
C ASP A 76 21.87 4.35 9.56
N THR A 77 21.63 5.34 10.42
CA THR A 77 20.71 6.44 10.17
C THR A 77 21.44 7.79 10.06
N ALA A 78 22.78 7.79 10.11
CA ALA A 78 23.62 8.98 10.20
C ALA A 78 23.17 9.97 11.29
N SER A 79 22.59 9.46 12.39
CA SER A 79 22.10 10.24 13.52
C SER A 79 22.30 9.49 14.84
N GLY A 80 22.11 10.19 15.96
CA GLY A 80 22.04 9.54 17.28
C GLY A 80 20.81 8.64 17.45
N HIS A 81 19.84 8.65 16.51
CA HIS A 81 18.67 7.80 16.56
C HIS A 81 18.91 6.44 15.91
N HIS A 82 18.25 5.42 16.42
CA HIS A 82 18.18 4.11 15.79
C HIS A 82 16.82 3.87 15.16
N LEU A 83 16.80 3.10 14.08
CA LEU A 83 15.57 2.67 13.44
C LEU A 83 14.72 1.79 14.37
N VAL A 84 13.46 2.17 14.59
CA VAL A 84 12.46 1.35 15.30
C VAL A 84 11.57 0.66 14.28
N VAL A 85 11.41 -0.65 14.40
CA VAL A 85 10.64 -1.48 13.47
C VAL A 85 9.56 -2.24 14.22
N ALA A 86 8.36 -2.26 13.66
CA ALA A 86 7.26 -3.11 14.12
C ALA A 86 6.98 -4.23 13.11
N ASN A 87 6.77 -5.45 13.60
CA ASN A 87 6.23 -6.55 12.82
C ASN A 87 4.72 -6.65 13.08
N LEU A 88 3.92 -6.65 12.01
CA LEU A 88 2.46 -6.67 12.09
C LEU A 88 1.88 -7.85 11.30
N GLU A 89 1.08 -8.69 11.95
CA GLU A 89 0.24 -9.72 11.32
C GLU A 89 -1.18 -9.18 11.10
N LEU A 90 -1.51 -8.84 9.85
CA LEU A 90 -2.82 -8.32 9.49
C LEU A 90 -3.77 -9.44 9.06
N LYS A 91 -4.82 -9.69 9.85
CA LYS A 91 -5.92 -10.59 9.47
C LYS A 91 -7.01 -9.81 8.76
N LEU A 92 -6.78 -9.52 7.48
CA LEU A 92 -7.73 -8.81 6.64
C LEU A 92 -8.82 -9.79 6.18
N LYS A 93 -10.09 -9.40 6.35
CA LYS A 93 -11.18 -10.08 5.67
C LYS A 93 -11.05 -9.76 4.18
N LYS A 94 -10.97 -10.79 3.35
CA LYS A 94 -11.05 -10.60 1.90
C LYS A 94 -12.43 -10.03 1.58
N ASN A 95 -12.48 -8.76 1.22
CA ASN A 95 -13.64 -8.20 0.56
C ASN A 95 -13.62 -8.77 -0.85
N TRP A 96 -14.37 -9.86 -1.05
CA TRP A 96 -14.75 -10.25 -2.38
C TRP A 96 -15.58 -9.08 -2.93
N THR A 97 -15.08 -8.39 -3.94
CA THR A 97 -15.95 -7.64 -4.86
C THR A 97 -16.84 -8.69 -5.51
N SER A 98 -17.97 -8.99 -4.86
CA SER A 98 -19.03 -9.80 -5.43
C SER A 98 -19.41 -9.16 -6.76
N GLY A 99 -19.01 -9.80 -7.86
CA GLY A 99 -19.46 -9.43 -9.20
C GLY A 99 -18.80 -8.21 -9.83
N GLN A 100 -17.52 -7.93 -9.59
CA GLN A 100 -16.77 -7.27 -10.67
C GLN A 100 -16.62 -8.34 -11.76
N THR A 101 -17.42 -8.23 -12.82
CA THR A 101 -17.48 -9.12 -13.99
C THR A 101 -16.09 -9.70 -14.19
N ALA A 102 -15.91 -11.03 -14.04
CA ALA A 102 -14.62 -11.67 -14.17
C ALA A 102 -13.91 -11.02 -15.36
N LEU A 103 -12.82 -10.28 -15.09
CA LEU A 103 -12.22 -9.35 -16.06
C LEU A 103 -12.15 -10.08 -17.39
N GLN A 104 -13.04 -9.71 -18.31
CA GLN A 104 -13.14 -10.40 -19.58
C GLN A 104 -11.87 -10.05 -20.33
N ARG A 105 -10.94 -11.00 -20.39
CA ARG A 105 -9.64 -10.78 -21.01
C ARG A 105 -9.80 -10.85 -22.51
N PHE A 106 -9.26 -9.88 -23.23
CA PHE A 106 -9.15 -9.97 -24.68
C PHE A 106 -8.17 -11.07 -25.09
N ASN A 107 -8.39 -11.67 -26.26
CA ASN A 107 -7.48 -12.68 -26.79
C ASN A 107 -6.24 -12.04 -27.43
N THR A 108 -5.26 -11.65 -26.61
CA THR A 108 -4.02 -11.02 -27.07
C THR A 108 -3.13 -11.93 -27.92
N ALA A 109 -3.44 -13.24 -28.02
CA ALA A 109 -2.73 -14.14 -28.92
C ALA A 109 -2.90 -13.76 -30.39
N PHE A 110 -4.03 -13.13 -30.76
CA PHE A 110 -4.24 -12.65 -32.14
C PHE A 110 -3.28 -11.54 -32.54
N LEU A 111 -2.65 -10.85 -31.59
CA LEU A 111 -1.62 -9.85 -31.89
C LEU A 111 -0.28 -10.47 -32.35
N GLN A 112 -0.13 -11.80 -32.27
CA GLN A 112 1.01 -12.52 -32.85
C GLN A 112 0.82 -12.75 -34.35
N ASP A 113 -0.42 -12.70 -34.84
CA ASP A 113 -0.73 -12.77 -36.27
C ASP A 113 -0.56 -11.38 -36.89
N THR A 114 0.21 -11.31 -37.98
CA THR A 114 0.61 -10.02 -38.57
C THR A 114 -0.57 -9.30 -39.22
N ASP A 115 -1.52 -10.04 -39.80
CA ASP A 115 -2.68 -9.46 -40.46
C ASP A 115 -3.66 -8.90 -39.42
N LYS A 116 -3.93 -9.67 -38.36
CA LYS A 116 -4.74 -9.22 -37.22
C LYS A 116 -4.12 -8.05 -36.48
N LEU A 117 -2.80 -8.00 -36.33
CA LEU A 117 -2.11 -6.86 -35.74
C LEU A 117 -2.29 -5.59 -36.59
N ASN A 118 -2.23 -5.71 -37.92
CA ASN A 118 -2.42 -4.58 -38.82
C ASN A 118 -3.89 -4.11 -38.83
N GLU A 119 -4.84 -5.04 -38.84
CA GLU A 119 -6.28 -4.75 -38.67
C GLU A 119 -6.54 -3.98 -37.36
N PHE A 120 -5.95 -4.44 -36.25
CA PHE A 120 -6.07 -3.75 -34.97
C PHE A 120 -5.51 -2.33 -35.00
N LYS A 121 -4.34 -2.12 -35.61
CA LYS A 121 -3.73 -0.78 -35.75
C LYS A 121 -4.61 0.16 -36.54
N ILE A 122 -5.20 -0.31 -37.64
CA ILE A 122 -6.09 0.50 -38.49
C ILE A 122 -7.35 0.86 -37.69
N ALA A 123 -8.05 -0.14 -37.14
CA ALA A 123 -9.28 0.07 -36.39
C ALA A 123 -9.07 0.99 -35.16
N LEU A 124 -7.92 0.88 -34.50
CA LEU A 124 -7.56 1.75 -33.38
C LEU A 124 -7.35 3.20 -33.85
N ASN A 125 -6.60 3.40 -34.92
CA ASN A 125 -6.36 4.74 -35.46
C ASN A 125 -7.67 5.39 -35.91
N ASP A 126 -8.54 4.65 -36.61
CA ASP A 126 -9.84 5.15 -37.07
C ASP A 126 -10.74 5.54 -35.88
N SER A 127 -10.77 4.70 -34.84
CA SER A 127 -11.53 4.98 -33.61
C SER A 127 -11.03 6.22 -32.88
N PHE A 128 -9.71 6.38 -32.76
CA PHE A 128 -9.13 7.56 -32.12
C PHE A 128 -9.25 8.83 -32.95
N GLN A 129 -9.27 8.72 -34.28
CA GLN A 129 -9.53 9.85 -35.17
C GLN A 129 -10.97 10.36 -34.98
N ALA A 130 -11.95 9.45 -34.97
CA ALA A 130 -13.34 9.79 -34.69
C ALA A 130 -13.52 10.40 -33.29
N LEU A 131 -12.82 9.85 -32.29
CA LEU A 131 -12.84 10.40 -30.94
C LEU A 131 -12.25 11.82 -30.89
N GLN A 132 -11.14 12.07 -31.59
CA GLN A 132 -10.53 13.39 -31.62
C GLN A 132 -11.46 14.44 -32.24
N ASP A 133 -12.22 14.06 -33.27
CA ASP A 133 -13.16 14.98 -33.91
C ASP A 133 -14.36 15.29 -33.01
N LEU A 134 -14.89 14.30 -32.27
CA LEU A 134 -15.91 14.52 -31.24
C LEU A 134 -15.43 15.44 -30.12
N LEU A 135 -14.18 15.28 -29.67
CA LEU A 135 -13.61 16.13 -28.61
C LEU A 135 -13.33 17.57 -29.04
N LYS A 136 -13.29 17.87 -30.34
CA LYS A 136 -13.23 19.25 -30.85
C LYS A 136 -14.60 19.94 -30.85
N GLU A 137 -15.68 19.16 -30.85
CA GLU A 137 -17.06 19.65 -30.96
C GLU A 137 -17.76 19.81 -29.60
N GLU A 138 -17.39 19.02 -28.57
CA GLU A 138 -17.97 19.06 -27.23
C GLU A 138 -17.01 19.56 -26.14
N GLU A 139 -17.47 20.48 -25.28
CA GLU A 139 -16.82 20.77 -23.99
C GLU A 139 -17.08 19.61 -23.00
N THR A 140 -16.13 18.68 -22.91
CA THR A 140 -16.18 17.51 -22.02
C THR A 140 -15.27 17.68 -20.80
N THR A 141 -15.65 17.07 -19.67
CA THR A 141 -14.80 17.07 -18.47
C THR A 141 -13.61 16.12 -18.62
N MET A 142 -12.59 16.22 -17.76
CA MET A 142 -11.46 15.29 -17.77
C MET A 142 -11.87 13.83 -17.51
N GLU A 143 -12.87 13.63 -16.64
CA GLU A 143 -13.46 12.33 -16.36
C GLU A 143 -14.17 11.75 -17.60
N ASP A 144 -14.91 12.57 -18.34
CA ASP A 144 -15.58 12.17 -19.58
C ASP A 144 -14.57 11.82 -20.68
N ASN A 145 -13.51 12.64 -20.82
CA ASN A 145 -12.39 12.36 -21.72
C ASN A 145 -11.74 11.00 -21.43
N TRP A 146 -11.45 10.73 -20.16
CA TRP A 146 -10.88 9.44 -19.75
C TRP A 146 -11.83 8.26 -20.05
N LYS A 147 -13.13 8.45 -19.82
CA LYS A 147 -14.15 7.45 -20.14
C LYS A 147 -14.20 7.16 -21.63
N ASN A 148 -14.21 8.18 -22.48
CA ASN A 148 -14.28 8.04 -23.93
C ASN A 148 -13.03 7.33 -24.50
N ILE A 149 -11.83 7.67 -24.01
CA ILE A 149 -10.58 6.97 -24.38
C ILE A 149 -10.66 5.48 -24.01
N LYS A 150 -11.14 5.19 -22.80
CA LYS A 150 -11.29 3.81 -22.33
C LYS A 150 -12.30 3.05 -23.19
N GLU A 151 -13.42 3.67 -23.55
CA GLU A 151 -14.46 3.06 -24.37
C GLU A 151 -13.99 2.79 -25.80
N ALA A 152 -13.31 3.74 -26.44
CA ALA A 152 -12.70 3.56 -27.75
C ALA A 152 -11.75 2.35 -27.76
N LEU A 153 -10.78 2.33 -26.84
CA LEU A 153 -9.81 1.24 -26.74
C LEU A 153 -10.48 -0.13 -26.47
N THR A 154 -11.45 -0.16 -25.54
CA THR A 154 -12.14 -1.40 -25.15
C THR A 154 -12.99 -1.94 -26.30
N SER A 155 -13.64 -1.06 -27.05
CA SER A 155 -14.49 -1.42 -28.18
C SER A 155 -13.66 -1.98 -29.34
N THR A 156 -12.56 -1.32 -29.71
CA THR A 156 -11.63 -1.85 -30.73
C THR A 156 -11.05 -3.21 -30.33
N CYS A 157 -10.65 -3.38 -29.07
CA CYS A 157 -10.17 -4.67 -28.58
C CYS A 157 -11.25 -5.75 -28.67
N GLN A 158 -12.50 -5.43 -28.33
CA GLN A 158 -13.61 -6.37 -28.41
C GLN A 158 -13.91 -6.78 -29.85
N GLU A 159 -13.88 -5.84 -30.78
CA GLU A 159 -14.17 -6.07 -32.20
C GLU A 159 -13.09 -6.92 -32.88
N VAL A 160 -11.81 -6.55 -32.70
CA VAL A 160 -10.71 -7.18 -33.45
C VAL A 160 -10.15 -8.42 -32.73
N LEU A 161 -9.97 -8.34 -31.41
CA LEU A 161 -9.34 -9.42 -30.63
C LEU A 161 -10.37 -10.36 -30.00
N GLY A 162 -11.58 -9.87 -29.71
CA GLY A 162 -12.61 -10.62 -29.02
C GLY A 162 -12.19 -11.09 -27.63
N LEU A 163 -13.09 -11.82 -26.97
CA LEU A 163 -12.87 -12.33 -25.62
C LEU A 163 -12.16 -13.68 -25.63
N LYS A 164 -11.26 -13.86 -24.67
CA LYS A 164 -10.62 -15.15 -24.41
C LYS A 164 -11.67 -16.17 -23.97
N LYS A 165 -11.87 -17.21 -24.77
CA LYS A 165 -12.74 -18.33 -24.42
C LYS A 165 -12.09 -19.16 -23.30
N HIS A 166 -12.86 -19.49 -22.28
CA HIS A 166 -12.46 -20.48 -21.29
C HIS A 166 -12.67 -21.87 -21.88
N HIS A 167 -11.58 -22.56 -22.22
CA HIS A 167 -11.66 -23.99 -22.46
C HIS A 167 -11.83 -24.68 -21.12
N HIS A 168 -13.03 -25.21 -20.87
CA HIS A 168 -13.19 -26.21 -19.83
C HIS A 168 -12.37 -27.43 -20.26
N LYS A 169 -11.39 -27.83 -19.44
CA LYS A 169 -10.83 -29.17 -19.58
C LYS A 169 -11.94 -30.14 -19.16
N GLU A 170 -12.29 -31.08 -20.03
CA GLU A 170 -12.93 -32.34 -19.64
C GLU A 170 -11.96 -33.16 -18.76
#